data_AF-A0A537YGM7-F1
#
_entry.id   AF-A0A537YGM7-F1
#
_cell.length_a   1.000
_cell.length_b   1.000
_cell.length_c   1.000
_cell.angle_alpha   90.00
_cell.angle_beta   90.00
_cell.angle_gamma   90.00
#
_symmetry.space_group_name_H-M   'P 1'
#
loop_
_entity.id
_entity.type
_entity.pdbx_description
1 polymer ?
#
loop_
_entity_poly.entity_id
_entity_poly.type
_entity_poly.pdbx_seq_one_letter_code
_entity_poly.pdbx_strand_id
1 'polypeptide(L)'
;VDFSAQRFNVRVLLLPLDSASPFPPEIDPLSRALRTAWAHGVVVVVPAGNDGPGASTIASPGNDPVLLTAGSVNDMGTSDVSDDQVSSFSSRGPTAFGEDKPDVAAPGEHLVSLRAPGSTIDQQNPSAVVEDNYFKGSGTSMSAAVTAGAAALLLSARPGLSPDEVKALLMGSATPVLDGDTESTGAGVVNAAAAVSMDDSDLALHPLPDMGDVMQPFSPPGLQFEWRQVNGQGAFFWAARQWAARQWAARSWSDDEFAARQWAARQWAARSWDARQWDGRTWDFMTWQARQWAARSWDARSWAARRWLARAWDARAWDARNWDAQSWLARQWTSRTWDGRSWDGITWDGRTWDARTWDARAWDSRTWDARAWDASGLNSRTWDGRTWDSRSWDSRTWDSRSWDSRTWDARNWDGRSWDSRSWDDVSWS
;
A
#
# COMPACT_ATOMS: atom_id res chain seq x y z
N VAL A 1 20.57 21.34 -15.20
CA VAL A 1 20.88 19.91 -14.93
C VAL A 1 21.54 19.23 -16.14
N ASP A 2 21.40 19.79 -17.35
CA ASP A 2 21.85 19.18 -18.62
C ASP A 2 23.37 18.99 -18.79
N PHE A 3 24.22 19.78 -18.13
CA PHE A 3 25.68 19.75 -18.37
C PHE A 3 26.39 18.52 -17.78
N SER A 4 25.98 18.05 -16.60
CA SER A 4 26.71 16.99 -15.86
C SER A 4 26.37 15.59 -16.37
N ALA A 5 25.11 15.32 -16.73
CA ALA A 5 24.68 14.04 -17.27
C ALA A 5 25.28 13.78 -18.66
N GLN A 6 25.31 14.80 -19.53
CA GLN A 6 25.85 14.65 -20.89
C GLN A 6 27.39 14.60 -20.94
N ARG A 7 28.08 15.30 -20.02
CA ARG A 7 29.55 15.36 -20.02
C ARG A 7 30.23 14.22 -19.26
N PHE A 8 29.64 13.80 -18.14
CA PHE A 8 30.25 12.81 -17.24
C PHE A 8 29.46 11.50 -17.14
N ASN A 9 28.31 11.39 -17.83
CA ASN A 9 27.42 10.22 -17.78
C ASN A 9 27.05 9.83 -16.33
N VAL A 10 26.72 10.83 -15.50
CA VAL A 10 26.27 10.60 -14.13
C VAL A 10 24.93 9.87 -14.17
N ARG A 11 24.90 8.65 -13.62
CA ARG A 11 23.69 7.81 -13.54
C ARG A 11 23.12 7.68 -12.14
N VAL A 12 23.93 7.93 -11.11
CA VAL A 12 23.53 7.96 -9.70
C VAL A 12 24.05 9.25 -9.07
N LEU A 13 23.19 9.98 -8.38
CA LEU A 13 23.49 11.16 -7.60
C LEU A 13 23.22 10.86 -6.13
N LEU A 14 24.28 10.81 -5.32
CA LEU A 14 24.17 10.77 -3.87
C LEU A 14 24.16 12.21 -3.33
N LEU A 15 23.15 12.55 -2.54
CA LEU A 15 23.10 13.81 -1.81
C LEU A 15 22.96 13.50 -0.30
N PRO A 16 24.07 13.37 0.45
CA PRO A 16 24.07 12.84 1.81
C PRO A 16 23.84 13.95 2.86
N LEU A 17 22.82 14.77 2.65
CA LEU A 17 22.40 15.85 3.55
C LEU A 17 20.88 15.94 3.63
N ASP A 18 20.41 16.55 4.70
CA ASP A 18 19.04 17.02 4.89
C ASP A 18 19.01 18.54 5.10
N SER A 19 17.81 19.10 5.10
CA SER A 19 17.54 20.50 5.33
C SER A 19 16.27 20.63 6.18
N ALA A 20 16.24 21.66 7.03
CA ALA A 20 15.05 22.00 7.82
C ALA A 20 13.98 22.74 6.99
N SER A 21 13.87 22.44 5.68
CA SER A 21 12.87 23.07 4.83
C SER A 21 11.47 22.74 5.35
N PRO A 22 10.62 23.76 5.62
CA PRO A 22 9.26 23.54 6.09
C PRO A 22 8.30 23.25 4.93
N PHE A 23 8.79 23.28 3.68
CA PHE A 23 7.97 23.20 2.50
C PHE A 23 7.69 21.75 2.09
N PRO A 24 6.49 21.47 1.55
CA PRO A 24 6.23 20.18 0.93
C PRO A 24 7.11 19.98 -0.30
N PRO A 25 7.46 18.72 -0.66
CA PRO A 25 8.39 18.40 -1.75
C PRO A 25 8.06 19.06 -3.10
N GLU A 26 6.77 19.33 -3.36
CA GLU A 26 6.26 19.89 -4.62
C GLU A 26 6.76 21.32 -4.86
N ILE A 27 6.98 22.08 -3.80
CA ILE A 27 7.42 23.48 -3.88
C ILE A 27 8.80 23.71 -3.27
N ASP A 28 9.35 22.72 -2.54
CA ASP A 28 10.71 22.78 -2.03
C ASP A 28 11.72 22.85 -3.19
N PRO A 29 12.57 23.90 -3.25
CA PRO A 29 13.46 24.10 -4.38
C PRO A 29 14.52 23.00 -4.53
N LEU A 30 14.96 22.39 -3.41
CA LEU A 30 15.92 21.30 -3.44
C LEU A 30 15.26 20.03 -4.01
N SER A 31 14.11 19.63 -3.47
CA SER A 31 13.33 18.49 -3.95
C SER A 31 12.98 18.63 -5.44
N ARG A 32 12.53 19.81 -5.90
CA ARG A 32 12.27 20.07 -7.33
C ARG A 32 13.50 19.91 -8.21
N ALA A 33 14.66 20.38 -7.76
CA ALA A 33 15.91 20.24 -8.51
C ALA A 33 16.32 18.75 -8.62
N LEU A 34 16.14 17.99 -7.55
CA LEU A 34 16.44 16.56 -7.51
C LEU A 34 15.45 15.73 -8.34
N ARG A 35 14.15 16.02 -8.28
CA ARG A 35 13.14 15.44 -9.19
C ARG A 35 13.46 15.71 -10.66
N THR A 36 14.02 16.88 -10.97
CA THR A 36 14.48 17.17 -12.33
C THR A 36 15.62 16.24 -12.74
N ALA A 37 16.59 15.98 -11.86
CA ALA A 37 17.65 14.99 -12.14
C ALA A 37 17.08 13.58 -12.33
N TRP A 38 16.12 13.19 -11.48
CA TRP A 38 15.39 11.92 -11.59
C TRP A 38 14.70 11.75 -12.94
N ALA A 39 13.91 12.74 -13.36
CA ALA A 39 13.21 12.74 -14.65
C ALA A 39 14.16 12.67 -15.86
N HIS A 40 15.41 13.09 -15.70
CA HIS A 40 16.47 12.97 -16.71
C HIS A 40 17.30 11.68 -16.61
N GLY A 41 16.82 10.67 -15.88
CA GLY A 41 17.42 9.33 -15.86
C GLY A 41 18.56 9.17 -14.85
N VAL A 42 18.69 10.09 -13.88
CA VAL A 42 19.67 10.00 -12.79
C VAL A 42 18.99 9.50 -11.53
N VAL A 43 19.43 8.36 -11.00
CA VAL A 43 18.95 7.85 -9.70
C VAL A 43 19.43 8.77 -8.60
N VAL A 44 18.51 9.37 -7.85
CA VAL A 44 18.86 10.26 -6.74
C VAL A 44 18.67 9.54 -5.41
N VAL A 45 19.74 9.43 -4.63
CA VAL A 45 19.74 8.78 -3.32
C VAL A 45 20.00 9.82 -2.24
N VAL A 46 19.12 9.84 -1.23
CA VAL A 46 19.11 10.81 -0.12
C VAL A 46 18.98 10.08 1.23
N PRO A 47 19.54 10.64 2.31
CA PRO A 47 19.40 10.06 3.65
C PRO A 47 17.99 10.32 4.21
N ALA A 48 17.54 9.45 5.13
CA ALA A 48 16.32 9.69 5.90
C ALA A 48 16.47 10.86 6.91
N GLY A 49 17.68 11.09 7.41
CA GLY A 49 17.95 12.02 8.51
C GLY A 49 18.37 11.29 9.80
N ASN A 50 18.85 12.04 10.79
CA ASN A 50 19.39 11.49 12.04
C ASN A 50 18.60 11.97 13.30
N ASP A 51 17.33 12.33 13.13
CA ASP A 51 16.46 12.89 14.17
C ASP A 51 15.49 11.86 14.78
N GLY A 52 15.73 10.57 14.55
CA GLY A 52 14.99 9.48 15.18
C GLY A 52 15.17 9.42 16.72
N PRO A 53 14.43 8.53 17.42
CA PRO A 53 13.56 7.48 16.90
C PRO A 53 12.07 7.90 16.79
N GLY A 54 11.78 9.21 16.92
CA GLY A 54 10.41 9.72 16.79
C GLY A 54 9.90 9.60 15.36
N ALA A 55 8.58 9.42 15.21
CA ALA A 55 7.90 9.50 13.91
C ALA A 55 7.96 10.93 13.33
N SER A 56 7.76 11.05 12.03
CA SER A 56 7.74 12.34 11.31
C SER A 56 9.00 13.19 11.45
N THR A 57 10.14 12.51 11.44
CA THR A 57 11.48 13.11 11.57
C THR A 57 12.26 13.11 10.26
N ILE A 58 11.66 12.61 9.17
CA ILE A 58 12.25 12.66 7.82
C ILE A 58 11.96 14.02 7.19
N ALA A 59 13.03 14.77 6.94
CA ALA A 59 12.99 16.13 6.39
C ALA A 59 13.33 16.18 4.89
N SER A 60 13.33 17.38 4.30
CA SER A 60 13.77 17.55 2.91
C SER A 60 15.26 17.25 2.75
N PRO A 61 15.69 16.55 1.68
CA PRO A 61 14.89 16.05 0.56
C PRO A 61 14.40 14.59 0.75
N GLY A 62 14.73 13.94 1.87
CA GLY A 62 14.32 12.56 2.17
C GLY A 62 12.81 12.36 2.23
N ASN A 63 12.05 13.42 2.47
CA ASN A 63 10.59 13.43 2.48
C ASN A 63 9.94 13.43 1.08
N ASP A 64 10.73 13.50 0.00
CA ASP A 64 10.19 13.47 -1.35
C ASP A 64 9.79 12.04 -1.78
N PRO A 65 8.53 11.78 -2.15
CA PRO A 65 8.06 10.45 -2.55
C PRO A 65 8.78 9.87 -3.79
N VAL A 66 9.32 10.72 -4.66
CA VAL A 66 10.01 10.29 -5.89
C VAL A 66 11.41 9.75 -5.59
N LEU A 67 12.19 10.46 -4.77
CA LEU A 67 13.60 10.15 -4.53
C LEU A 67 13.78 8.82 -3.76
N LEU A 68 14.97 8.23 -3.83
CA LEU A 68 15.32 7.04 -3.07
C LEU A 68 15.91 7.43 -1.71
N THR A 69 15.11 7.30 -0.66
CA THR A 69 15.44 7.67 0.72
C THR A 69 15.94 6.45 1.50
N ALA A 70 17.14 6.56 2.09
CA ALA A 70 17.77 5.48 2.84
C ALA A 70 17.78 5.74 4.36
N GLY A 71 17.15 4.84 5.12
CA GLY A 71 17.30 4.72 6.57
C GLY A 71 18.56 3.95 6.98
N SER A 72 18.86 3.92 8.27
CA SER A 72 20.05 3.28 8.82
C SER A 72 19.72 2.05 9.68
N VAL A 73 20.54 1.00 9.51
CA VAL A 73 20.63 -0.14 10.43
C VAL A 73 22.05 -0.27 11.01
N ASN A 74 22.12 -0.90 12.17
CA ASN A 74 23.33 -1.46 12.75
C ASN A 74 23.42 -2.94 12.34
N ASP A 75 24.51 -3.30 11.66
CA ASP A 75 24.78 -4.68 11.22
C ASP A 75 25.35 -5.58 12.32
N MET A 76 25.44 -5.06 13.56
CA MET A 76 26.02 -5.72 14.72
C MET A 76 27.47 -6.20 14.51
N GLY A 77 28.16 -5.71 13.48
CA GLY A 77 29.46 -6.19 13.05
C GLY A 77 29.45 -7.60 12.45
N THR A 78 28.30 -8.07 11.97
CA THR A 78 28.13 -9.38 11.35
C THR A 78 27.70 -9.26 9.88
N SER A 79 27.83 -10.35 9.13
CA SER A 79 27.28 -10.45 7.78
C SER A 79 25.85 -11.02 7.75
N ASP A 80 25.31 -11.40 8.91
CA ASP A 80 24.01 -12.05 9.04
C ASP A 80 22.94 -11.00 9.31
N VAL A 81 22.18 -10.66 8.27
CA VAL A 81 21.11 -9.65 8.34
C VAL A 81 19.98 -9.96 9.33
N SER A 82 19.95 -11.15 9.94
CA SER A 82 18.92 -11.52 10.92
C SER A 82 19.12 -10.89 12.30
N ASP A 83 20.33 -10.40 12.62
CA ASP A 83 20.61 -9.66 13.85
C ASP A 83 20.71 -8.14 13.67
N ASP A 84 20.58 -7.67 12.42
CA ASP A 84 20.49 -6.25 12.08
C ASP A 84 19.38 -5.56 12.88
N GLN A 85 19.69 -4.37 13.38
CA GLN A 85 18.76 -3.55 14.17
C GLN A 85 18.61 -2.16 13.56
N VAL A 86 17.39 -1.60 13.63
CA VAL A 86 17.17 -0.21 13.23
C VAL A 86 18.02 0.73 14.07
N SER A 87 18.84 1.56 13.42
CA SER A 87 19.62 2.58 14.11
C SER A 87 18.71 3.54 14.85
N SER A 88 18.97 3.75 16.14
CA SER A 88 18.12 4.59 16.99
C SER A 88 17.97 6.03 16.49
N PHE A 89 19.03 6.58 15.90
CA PHE A 89 19.04 7.93 15.32
C PHE A 89 18.34 8.00 13.96
N SER A 90 18.11 6.88 13.26
CA SER A 90 17.55 6.93 11.91
C SER A 90 16.19 7.60 11.96
N SER A 91 16.03 8.70 11.24
CA SER A 91 14.75 9.39 11.11
C SER A 91 13.69 8.42 10.58
N ARG A 92 12.45 8.63 11.03
CA ARG A 92 11.33 7.75 10.76
C ARG A 92 10.17 8.52 10.16
N GLY A 93 9.44 7.84 9.29
CA GLY A 93 8.19 8.34 8.76
C GLY A 93 7.01 8.13 9.75
N PRO A 94 5.77 8.31 9.26
CA PRO A 94 5.49 8.93 7.98
C PRO A 94 6.05 10.36 8.00
N THR A 95 6.43 10.91 6.85
CA THR A 95 6.95 12.28 6.78
C THR A 95 5.93 13.27 7.36
N ALA A 96 6.33 14.51 7.61
CA ALA A 96 5.40 15.57 8.03
C ALA A 96 4.25 15.81 7.02
N PHE A 97 4.38 15.29 5.80
CA PHE A 97 3.39 15.40 4.72
C PHE A 97 2.62 14.09 4.47
N GLY A 98 2.84 13.05 5.27
CA GLY A 98 2.09 11.79 5.22
C GLY A 98 2.67 10.70 4.32
N GLU A 99 3.81 10.94 3.68
CA GLU A 99 4.49 9.94 2.84
C GLU A 99 5.18 8.86 3.69
N ASP A 100 5.02 7.59 3.31
CA ASP A 100 5.72 6.46 3.90
C ASP A 100 7.21 6.52 3.52
N LYS A 101 8.07 6.72 4.52
CA LYS A 101 9.52 6.86 4.34
C LYS A 101 10.26 6.29 5.57
N PRO A 102 11.49 5.78 5.42
CA PRO A 102 12.32 5.73 4.22
C PRO A 102 11.85 4.68 3.20
N ASP A 103 12.44 4.63 2.00
CA ASP A 103 12.09 3.61 1.00
C ASP A 103 12.79 2.28 1.28
N VAL A 104 14.04 2.35 1.73
CA VAL A 104 14.91 1.21 2.07
C VAL A 104 15.80 1.60 3.26
N ALA A 105 16.49 0.63 3.84
CA ALA A 105 17.56 0.84 4.80
C ALA A 105 18.89 0.29 4.27
N ALA A 106 19.99 0.72 4.89
CA ALA A 106 21.31 0.14 4.66
C ALA A 106 22.18 0.30 5.92
N PRO A 107 23.27 -0.49 6.06
CA PRO A 107 24.22 -0.31 7.14
C PRO A 107 24.69 1.15 7.23
N GLY A 108 24.57 1.73 8.41
CA GLY A 108 24.89 3.14 8.66
C GLY A 108 25.53 3.40 10.01
N GLU A 109 25.81 2.36 10.79
CA GLU A 109 26.57 2.47 12.04
C GLU A 109 27.99 1.93 11.89
N HIS A 110 28.94 2.61 12.52
CA HIS A 110 30.31 2.14 12.66
C HIS A 110 31.03 1.86 11.33
N LEU A 111 30.62 2.52 10.23
CA LEU A 111 31.25 2.33 8.93
C LEU A 111 32.62 3.00 8.88
N VAL A 112 33.61 2.25 8.44
CA VAL A 112 34.97 2.74 8.21
C VAL A 112 35.11 3.17 6.74
N SER A 113 35.45 4.44 6.50
CA SER A 113 35.65 4.97 5.16
C SER A 113 36.84 5.93 5.11
N LEU A 114 37.13 6.44 3.91
CA LEU A 114 38.25 7.34 3.65
C LEU A 114 38.17 8.59 4.53
N ARG A 115 39.29 8.92 5.14
CA ARG A 115 39.46 10.09 5.99
C ARG A 115 40.10 11.24 5.23
N ALA A 116 39.72 12.46 5.57
CA ALA A 116 40.46 13.67 5.24
C ALA A 116 41.21 14.17 6.50
N PRO A 117 42.53 13.92 6.63
CA PRO A 117 43.30 14.31 7.81
C PRO A 117 43.23 15.83 8.07
N GLY A 118 43.02 16.21 9.33
CA GLY A 118 42.93 17.61 9.75
C GLY A 118 41.58 18.28 9.43
N SER A 119 40.60 17.55 8.88
CA SER A 119 39.25 18.08 8.68
C SER A 119 38.53 18.38 10.00
N THR A 120 37.46 19.16 9.95
CA THR A 120 36.67 19.51 11.14
C THR A 120 36.18 18.28 11.90
N ILE A 121 35.66 17.27 11.17
CA ILE A 121 35.13 16.05 11.79
C ILE A 121 36.22 15.21 12.46
N ASP A 122 37.42 15.20 11.86
CA ASP A 122 38.61 14.55 12.38
C ASP A 122 39.09 15.18 13.69
N GLN A 123 39.11 16.52 13.75
CA GLN A 123 39.49 17.26 14.97
C GLN A 123 38.44 17.11 16.08
N GLN A 124 37.16 17.05 15.73
CA GLN A 124 36.06 16.93 16.69
C GLN A 124 35.89 15.51 17.23
N ASN A 125 36.33 14.49 16.49
CA ASN A 125 36.15 13.08 16.83
C ASN A 125 37.46 12.29 16.68
N PRO A 126 38.52 12.62 17.44
CA PRO A 126 39.82 11.98 17.26
C PRO A 126 39.81 10.47 17.59
N SER A 127 38.88 10.00 18.41
CA SER A 127 38.72 8.57 18.74
C SER A 127 38.08 7.74 17.61
N ALA A 128 37.49 8.40 16.61
CA ALA A 128 36.91 7.75 15.44
C ALA A 128 37.93 7.53 14.31
N VAL A 129 39.15 8.04 14.46
CA VAL A 129 40.25 7.81 13.52
C VAL A 129 40.65 6.33 13.57
N VAL A 130 40.76 5.72 12.39
CA VAL A 130 41.20 4.34 12.19
C VAL A 130 42.47 4.40 11.37
N GLU A 131 43.60 4.10 12.02
CA GLU A 131 44.93 4.23 11.42
C GLU A 131 45.16 5.63 10.81
N ASP A 132 45.98 5.73 9.76
CA ASP A 132 46.32 7.02 9.17
C ASP A 132 45.26 7.53 8.17
N ASN A 133 44.55 6.62 7.51
CA ASN A 133 43.78 6.93 6.29
C ASN A 133 42.26 6.74 6.42
N TYR A 134 41.76 6.26 7.57
CA TYR A 134 40.36 5.92 7.72
C TYR A 134 39.69 6.60 8.92
N PHE A 135 38.38 6.69 8.84
CA PHE A 135 37.53 7.27 9.86
C PHE A 135 36.26 6.43 10.01
N LYS A 136 35.87 6.17 11.25
CA LYS A 136 34.67 5.41 11.60
C LYS A 136 33.52 6.36 11.92
N GLY A 137 32.44 6.31 11.15
CA GLY A 137 31.29 7.18 11.32
C GLY A 137 29.98 6.42 11.39
N SER A 138 28.96 7.09 11.94
CA SER A 138 27.58 6.62 11.93
C SER A 138 26.65 7.73 11.42
N GLY A 139 25.62 7.37 10.67
CA GLY A 139 24.61 8.29 10.16
C GLY A 139 23.92 7.77 8.90
N THR A 140 22.71 8.25 8.63
CA THR A 140 21.98 7.91 7.39
C THR A 140 22.67 8.42 6.13
N SER A 141 23.55 9.41 6.23
CA SER A 141 24.48 9.80 5.15
C SER A 141 25.34 8.63 4.65
N MET A 142 25.74 7.74 5.56
CA MET A 142 26.52 6.53 5.25
C MET A 142 25.63 5.47 4.58
N SER A 143 24.44 5.22 5.14
CA SER A 143 23.45 4.32 4.55
C SER A 143 23.07 4.75 3.13
N ALA A 144 22.85 6.04 2.90
CA ALA A 144 22.57 6.58 1.57
C ALA A 144 23.72 6.30 0.59
N ALA A 145 24.98 6.36 1.04
CA ALA A 145 26.14 6.02 0.21
C ALA A 145 26.17 4.53 -0.15
N VAL A 146 25.85 3.63 0.79
CA VAL A 146 25.73 2.19 0.55
C VAL A 146 24.61 1.91 -0.47
N THR A 147 23.44 2.52 -0.29
CA THR A 147 22.31 2.43 -1.21
C THR A 147 22.65 2.97 -2.60
N ALA A 148 23.37 4.07 -2.71
CA ALA A 148 23.86 4.60 -3.99
C ALA A 148 24.83 3.64 -4.68
N GLY A 149 25.69 2.95 -3.91
CA GLY A 149 26.53 1.87 -4.42
C GLY A 149 25.73 0.70 -4.96
N ALA A 150 24.67 0.26 -4.26
CA ALA A 150 23.77 -0.78 -4.72
C ALA A 150 23.05 -0.39 -6.02
N ALA A 151 22.56 0.85 -6.11
CA ALA A 151 21.97 1.39 -7.34
C ALA A 151 22.98 1.41 -8.50
N ALA A 152 24.23 1.79 -8.25
CA ALA A 152 25.29 1.79 -9.26
C ALA A 152 25.66 0.37 -9.73
N LEU A 153 25.71 -0.61 -8.82
CA LEU A 153 25.92 -2.02 -9.17
C LEU A 153 24.79 -2.55 -10.05
N LEU A 154 23.55 -2.22 -9.68
CA LEU A 154 22.38 -2.61 -10.47
C LEU A 154 22.42 -2.01 -11.87
N LEU A 155 22.73 -0.73 -11.99
CA LEU A 155 22.86 -0.05 -13.29
C LEU A 155 24.08 -0.53 -14.10
N SER A 156 25.14 -0.99 -13.45
CA SER A 156 26.28 -1.61 -14.12
C SER A 156 25.87 -2.94 -14.77
N ALA A 157 25.11 -3.77 -14.07
CA ALA A 157 24.58 -5.03 -14.59
C ALA A 157 23.45 -4.82 -15.62
N ARG A 158 22.63 -3.79 -15.41
CA ARG A 158 21.40 -3.52 -16.16
C ARG A 158 21.33 -2.04 -16.58
N PRO A 159 22.13 -1.61 -17.57
CA PRO A 159 22.33 -0.19 -17.90
C PRO A 159 21.10 0.52 -18.49
N GLY A 160 20.14 -0.24 -19.00
CA GLY A 160 18.89 0.26 -19.59
C GLY A 160 17.83 0.68 -18.57
N LEU A 161 18.02 0.41 -17.28
CA LEU A 161 17.04 0.74 -16.26
C LEU A 161 16.88 2.25 -16.08
N SER A 162 15.62 2.67 -15.97
CA SER A 162 15.20 3.98 -15.49
C SER A 162 15.37 4.09 -13.96
N PRO A 163 15.41 5.31 -13.40
CA PRO A 163 15.48 5.50 -11.95
C PRO A 163 14.33 4.86 -11.19
N ASP A 164 13.14 4.92 -11.77
CA ASP A 164 11.92 4.29 -11.30
C ASP A 164 12.07 2.77 -11.16
N GLU A 165 12.61 2.10 -12.19
CA GLU A 165 12.89 0.66 -12.15
C GLU A 165 14.00 0.32 -11.15
N VAL A 166 15.04 1.16 -11.02
CA VAL A 166 16.09 0.96 -10.01
C VAL A 166 15.51 1.03 -8.61
N LYS A 167 14.70 2.04 -8.31
CA LYS A 167 14.01 2.17 -7.02
C LYS A 167 13.13 0.97 -6.74
N ALA A 168 12.31 0.56 -7.72
CA ALA A 168 11.43 -0.59 -7.59
C ALA A 168 12.20 -1.90 -7.33
N LEU A 169 13.30 -2.14 -8.06
CA LEU A 169 14.14 -3.33 -7.87
C LEU A 169 14.82 -3.35 -6.50
N LEU A 170 15.37 -2.22 -6.05
CA LEU A 170 16.02 -2.14 -4.74
C LEU A 170 15.02 -2.32 -3.60
N MET A 171 13.81 -1.74 -3.70
CA MET A 171 12.76 -1.95 -2.70
C MET A 171 12.21 -3.38 -2.76
N GLY A 172 11.90 -3.90 -3.94
CA GLY A 172 11.28 -5.22 -4.11
C GLY A 172 12.19 -6.40 -3.72
N SER A 173 13.51 -6.18 -3.74
CA SER A 173 14.52 -7.16 -3.36
C SER A 173 15.09 -6.97 -1.95
N ALA A 174 14.68 -5.91 -1.24
CA ALA A 174 15.18 -5.61 0.09
C ALA A 174 14.88 -6.75 1.09
N THR A 175 15.77 -6.89 2.07
CA THR A 175 15.64 -7.91 3.12
C THR A 175 15.04 -7.30 4.38
N PRO A 176 13.90 -7.79 4.89
CA PRO A 176 13.26 -7.23 6.08
C PRO A 176 14.16 -7.29 7.32
N VAL A 177 14.04 -6.28 8.18
CA VAL A 177 14.76 -6.18 9.47
C VAL A 177 13.81 -6.61 10.59
N LEU A 178 14.31 -7.35 11.57
CA LEU A 178 13.49 -7.98 12.61
C LEU A 178 12.70 -6.96 13.47
N ASP A 179 13.35 -5.86 13.85
CA ASP A 179 12.77 -4.78 14.64
C ASP A 179 12.33 -3.57 13.78
N GLY A 180 12.39 -3.71 12.46
CA GLY A 180 12.00 -2.70 11.49
C GLY A 180 10.52 -2.77 11.10
N ASP A 181 10.00 -1.60 10.72
CA ASP A 181 8.70 -1.41 10.06
C ASP A 181 8.88 -0.49 8.85
N THR A 182 7.78 -0.23 8.12
CA THR A 182 7.78 0.64 6.93
C THR A 182 8.35 2.02 7.23
N GLU A 183 8.02 2.59 8.39
CA GLU A 183 8.43 3.95 8.74
C GLU A 183 9.86 4.06 9.27
N SER A 184 10.48 2.94 9.62
CA SER A 184 11.86 2.90 10.11
C SER A 184 12.86 2.35 9.09
N THR A 185 12.43 1.42 8.24
CA THR A 185 13.30 0.72 7.28
C THR A 185 12.74 0.64 5.87
N GLY A 186 11.53 1.13 5.63
CA GLY A 186 10.85 0.99 4.34
C GLY A 186 10.67 -0.48 3.97
N ALA A 187 11.17 -0.85 2.80
CA ALA A 187 11.15 -2.23 2.33
C ALA A 187 12.18 -3.16 3.03
N GLY A 188 13.10 -2.60 3.83
CA GLY A 188 14.18 -3.34 4.50
C GLY A 188 15.57 -2.99 3.97
N VAL A 189 16.58 -3.78 4.34
CA VAL A 189 17.98 -3.57 3.97
C VAL A 189 18.21 -3.88 2.50
N VAL A 190 18.87 -2.96 1.78
CA VAL A 190 19.22 -3.12 0.37
C VAL A 190 19.98 -4.42 0.09
N ASN A 191 19.52 -5.18 -0.91
CA ASN A 191 20.16 -6.43 -1.33
C ASN A 191 20.49 -6.37 -2.83
N ALA A 192 21.70 -5.88 -3.14
CA ALA A 192 22.13 -5.68 -4.52
C ALA A 192 22.15 -6.99 -5.34
N ALA A 193 22.52 -8.12 -4.72
CA ALA A 193 22.55 -9.41 -5.39
C ALA A 193 21.14 -9.90 -5.79
N ALA A 194 20.18 -9.74 -4.89
CA ALA A 194 18.78 -10.04 -5.18
C ALA A 194 18.21 -9.07 -6.23
N ALA A 195 18.52 -7.77 -6.15
CA ALA A 195 18.08 -6.78 -7.13
C ALA A 195 18.56 -7.10 -8.56
N VAL A 196 19.82 -7.53 -8.70
CA VAL A 196 20.41 -7.88 -10.01
C VAL A 196 19.79 -9.16 -10.59
N SER A 197 19.37 -10.10 -9.73
CA SER A 197 18.83 -11.40 -10.15
C SER A 197 17.31 -11.44 -10.31
N MET A 198 16.61 -10.35 -9.96
CA MET A 198 15.17 -10.21 -10.20
C MET A 198 14.84 -10.12 -11.70
N ASP A 199 13.81 -10.86 -12.11
CA ASP A 199 13.31 -10.90 -13.48
C ASP A 199 12.44 -9.66 -13.79
N ASP A 200 12.49 -9.15 -15.01
CA ASP A 200 11.68 -8.00 -15.47
C ASP A 200 10.19 -8.35 -15.48
N SER A 201 9.85 -9.63 -15.58
CA SER A 201 8.48 -10.11 -15.42
C SER A 201 7.96 -9.98 -13.98
N ASP A 202 8.86 -9.95 -12.98
CA ASP A 202 8.52 -9.55 -11.60
C ASP A 202 8.31 -8.02 -11.49
N LEU A 203 8.83 -7.22 -12.43
CA LEU A 203 8.53 -5.78 -12.59
C LEU A 203 7.24 -5.52 -13.38
N ALA A 204 6.84 -6.44 -14.29
CA ALA A 204 5.68 -6.29 -15.17
C ALA A 204 4.31 -6.32 -14.46
N LEU A 205 4.28 -6.59 -13.15
CA LEU A 205 3.11 -6.34 -12.30
C LEU A 205 2.97 -4.87 -11.84
N HIS A 206 3.90 -4.00 -12.25
CA HIS A 206 3.93 -2.56 -11.95
C HIS A 206 4.69 -1.72 -12.98
N PRO A 207 4.04 -1.25 -14.05
CA PRO A 207 4.43 0.03 -14.59
C PRO A 207 4.13 1.10 -13.53
N LEU A 208 5.15 1.81 -13.05
CA LEU A 208 4.92 3.06 -12.34
C LEU A 208 4.04 3.96 -13.24
N PRO A 209 3.09 4.72 -12.66
CA PRO A 209 2.20 5.56 -13.46
C PRO A 209 3.03 6.45 -14.39
N ASP A 210 2.74 6.41 -15.69
CA ASP A 210 3.26 7.38 -16.66
C ASP A 210 3.11 8.80 -16.09
N MET A 211 4.25 9.42 -15.75
CA MET A 211 4.34 10.71 -15.07
C MET A 211 4.18 11.91 -16.00
N GLY A 212 3.67 11.71 -17.22
CA GLY A 212 3.31 12.80 -18.14
C GLY A 212 2.35 13.85 -17.53
N ASP A 213 1.57 13.48 -16.50
CA ASP A 213 0.61 14.37 -15.84
C ASP A 213 1.16 15.11 -14.60
N VAL A 214 2.38 14.81 -14.13
CA VAL A 214 3.00 15.49 -12.95
C VAL A 214 3.73 16.79 -13.36
N MET A 215 3.76 17.11 -14.65
CA MET A 215 4.42 18.28 -15.23
C MET A 215 3.49 19.49 -15.44
N GLN A 216 2.55 19.76 -14.53
CA GLN A 216 1.90 21.08 -14.48
C GLN A 216 2.53 21.97 -13.40
N PRO A 217 3.35 22.98 -13.78
CA PRO A 217 3.99 23.88 -12.82
C PRO A 217 2.99 24.86 -12.19
N PHE A 218 3.01 24.96 -10.86
CA PHE A 218 2.37 26.05 -10.11
C PHE A 218 3.03 27.39 -10.46
N SER A 219 2.27 28.35 -10.98
CA SER A 219 2.71 29.73 -11.25
C SER A 219 2.30 30.67 -10.09
N PRO A 220 3.23 31.38 -9.41
CA PRO A 220 2.89 32.36 -8.38
C PRO A 220 2.35 33.68 -8.98
N PRO A 221 1.61 34.50 -8.21
CA PRO A 221 0.96 35.72 -8.74
C PRO A 221 2.00 36.78 -9.15
N GLY A 222 2.00 37.17 -10.43
CA GLY A 222 2.80 38.29 -10.97
C GLY A 222 3.06 38.23 -12.49
N LEU A 223 2.92 37.07 -13.12
CA LEU A 223 3.04 36.89 -14.57
C LEU A 223 1.81 36.11 -15.07
N GLN A 224 1.03 36.72 -15.97
CA GLN A 224 -0.20 36.13 -16.49
C GLN A 224 0.09 35.15 -17.64
N PHE A 225 -0.44 33.93 -17.53
CA PHE A 225 -0.84 33.10 -18.68
C PHE A 225 -2.23 32.52 -18.37
N GLU A 226 -3.18 32.67 -19.30
CA GLU A 226 -4.58 32.26 -19.14
C GLU A 226 -4.73 30.73 -19.16
N TRP A 227 -5.38 30.18 -18.13
CA TRP A 227 -5.94 28.82 -18.17
C TRP A 227 -7.44 28.86 -17.83
N ARG A 228 -8.28 28.35 -18.73
CA ARG A 228 -9.73 28.23 -18.51
C ARG A 228 -10.02 27.05 -17.59
N GLN A 229 -10.51 27.38 -16.40
CA GLN A 229 -11.05 26.46 -15.39
C GLN A 229 -12.42 25.92 -15.83
N VAL A 230 -12.65 24.61 -15.69
CA VAL A 230 -14.00 24.03 -15.71
C VAL A 230 -14.14 23.14 -14.46
N ASN A 231 -14.81 23.70 -13.44
CA ASN A 231 -15.55 23.11 -12.30
C ASN A 231 -15.03 21.78 -11.70
N GLY A 232 -14.71 21.59 -10.42
CA GLY A 232 -15.05 22.28 -9.16
C GLY A 232 -15.19 21.22 -8.05
N GLN A 233 -14.86 21.59 -6.79
CA GLN A 233 -14.94 20.85 -5.52
C GLN A 233 -13.65 20.16 -5.04
N GLY A 234 -13.18 20.63 -3.88
CA GLY A 234 -12.01 20.14 -3.19
C GLY A 234 -12.33 19.08 -2.14
N ALA A 235 -11.48 18.07 -2.12
CA ALA A 235 -11.06 17.28 -0.99
C ALA A 235 -9.72 16.63 -1.41
N PHE A 236 -8.76 16.57 -0.49
CA PHE A 236 -7.47 15.95 -0.77
C PHE A 236 -7.66 14.44 -0.65
N PHE A 237 -7.44 13.73 -1.75
CA PHE A 237 -7.61 12.29 -1.82
C PHE A 237 -6.31 11.65 -2.26
N TRP A 238 -5.96 10.55 -1.59
CA TRP A 238 -5.00 9.58 -2.13
C TRP A 238 -5.64 8.92 -3.34
N ALA A 239 -5.26 9.38 -4.53
CA ALA A 239 -5.73 8.83 -5.79
C ALA A 239 -4.53 8.32 -6.58
N ALA A 240 -4.16 7.06 -6.39
CA ALA A 240 -3.15 6.42 -7.22
C ALA A 240 -3.80 5.68 -8.40
N ARG A 241 -3.10 5.67 -9.53
CA ARG A 241 -3.53 4.91 -10.71
C ARG A 241 -3.50 3.40 -10.47
N GLN A 242 -2.58 2.87 -9.67
CA GLN A 242 -2.50 1.44 -9.32
C GLN A 242 -1.81 1.30 -7.97
N TRP A 243 -2.33 0.44 -7.10
CA TRP A 243 -1.67 -0.03 -5.88
C TRP A 243 -1.42 -1.51 -6.01
N ALA A 244 -0.16 -1.91 -5.95
CA ALA A 244 0.16 -3.33 -5.85
C ALA A 244 1.43 -3.63 -5.03
N ALA A 245 1.44 -4.79 -4.39
CA ALA A 245 2.59 -5.31 -3.68
C ALA A 245 2.47 -6.83 -3.55
N ARG A 246 3.57 -7.53 -3.25
CA ARG A 246 3.47 -8.97 -2.93
C ARG A 246 2.61 -9.18 -1.68
N GLN A 247 2.81 -8.39 -0.62
CA GLN A 247 2.02 -8.45 0.61
C GLN A 247 1.84 -7.03 1.18
N TRP A 248 0.63 -6.72 1.66
CA TRP A 248 0.35 -5.54 2.46
C TRP A 248 0.02 -5.99 3.88
N ALA A 249 0.82 -5.55 4.85
CA ALA A 249 0.62 -5.87 6.25
C ALA A 249 0.80 -4.61 7.11
N ALA A 250 -0.22 -4.23 7.87
CA ALA A 250 -0.08 -3.16 8.86
C ALA A 250 -0.88 -3.46 10.13
N ARG A 251 -0.54 -2.78 11.22
CA ARG A 251 -1.36 -2.89 12.44
C ARG A 251 -2.73 -2.24 12.23
N SER A 252 -2.83 -1.11 11.54
CA SER A 252 -4.09 -0.43 11.27
C SER A 252 -3.96 0.40 10.00
N TRP A 253 -4.99 0.40 9.17
CA TRP A 253 -5.14 1.32 8.04
C TRP A 253 -6.26 2.29 8.37
N SER A 254 -6.00 3.59 8.25
CA SER A 254 -6.93 4.66 8.61
C SER A 254 -6.73 5.86 7.68
N ASP A 255 -7.79 6.27 6.98
CA ASP A 255 -7.80 7.51 6.19
C ASP A 255 -9.21 8.12 6.10
N ASP A 256 -9.34 9.35 5.64
CA ASP A 256 -10.63 9.94 5.32
C ASP A 256 -11.24 9.29 4.07
N GLU A 257 -10.52 9.16 2.97
CA GLU A 257 -10.97 8.41 1.78
C GLU A 257 -9.81 7.68 1.12
N PHE A 258 -10.04 6.43 0.77
CA PHE A 258 -9.04 5.51 0.26
C PHE A 258 -9.42 5.06 -1.16
N ALA A 259 -8.74 5.60 -2.18
CA ALA A 259 -9.14 5.45 -3.57
C ALA A 259 -8.00 4.98 -4.50
N ALA A 260 -8.29 4.01 -5.36
CA ALA A 260 -7.42 3.68 -6.48
C ALA A 260 -8.14 3.05 -7.64
N ARG A 261 -7.59 3.20 -8.86
CA ARG A 261 -8.18 2.49 -9.99
C ARG A 261 -8.02 0.97 -9.85
N GLN A 262 -6.92 0.47 -9.30
CA GLN A 262 -6.73 -0.98 -9.09
C GLN A 262 -5.97 -1.23 -7.80
N TRP A 263 -6.46 -2.19 -7.02
CA TRP A 263 -5.83 -2.69 -5.81
C TRP A 263 -5.48 -4.17 -6.00
N ALA A 264 -4.19 -4.50 -6.04
CA ALA A 264 -3.75 -5.88 -6.24
C ALA A 264 -2.63 -6.30 -5.28
N ALA A 265 -2.81 -7.42 -4.60
CA ALA A 265 -1.72 -8.03 -3.81
C ALA A 265 -1.93 -9.52 -3.64
N ARG A 266 -0.90 -10.29 -3.25
CA ARG A 266 -1.19 -11.68 -2.85
C ARG A 266 -2.00 -11.69 -1.56
N GLN A 267 -1.63 -10.85 -0.60
CA GLN A 267 -2.28 -10.80 0.71
C GLN A 267 -2.42 -9.37 1.22
N TRP A 268 -3.59 -9.07 1.77
CA TRP A 268 -3.86 -7.88 2.56
C TRP A 268 -4.18 -8.30 3.98
N ALA A 269 -3.41 -7.81 4.94
CA ALA A 269 -3.55 -8.16 6.34
C ALA A 269 -3.49 -6.90 7.21
N ALA A 270 -4.52 -6.69 8.03
CA ALA A 270 -4.43 -5.70 9.09
C ALA A 270 -5.16 -6.08 10.37
N ARG A 271 -4.94 -5.36 11.47
CA ARG A 271 -5.86 -5.47 12.60
C ARG A 271 -7.18 -4.78 12.28
N SER A 272 -7.11 -3.58 11.71
CA SER A 272 -8.27 -2.75 11.38
C SER A 272 -8.06 -2.03 10.06
N TRP A 273 -9.13 -1.93 9.28
CA TRP A 273 -9.25 -1.06 8.12
C TRP A 273 -10.40 -0.09 8.38
N ASP A 274 -10.10 1.20 8.42
CA ASP A 274 -11.07 2.25 8.69
C ASP A 274 -10.92 3.35 7.63
N ALA A 275 -12.00 3.72 6.94
CA ALA A 275 -12.02 4.99 6.22
C ALA A 275 -13.43 5.55 6.07
N ARG A 276 -13.61 6.80 5.64
CA ARG A 276 -14.98 7.22 5.25
C ARG A 276 -15.38 6.52 3.97
N GLN A 277 -14.53 6.46 2.95
CA GLN A 277 -14.85 5.79 1.68
C GLN A 277 -13.69 4.93 1.20
N TRP A 278 -14.02 3.77 0.64
CA TRP A 278 -13.12 2.89 -0.08
C TRP A 278 -13.62 2.79 -1.51
N ASP A 279 -12.87 3.31 -2.47
CA ASP A 279 -13.24 3.28 -3.89
C ASP A 279 -12.14 2.57 -4.69
N GLY A 280 -12.54 1.65 -5.56
CA GLY A 280 -11.67 1.30 -6.66
C GLY A 280 -12.31 0.54 -7.80
N ARG A 281 -11.73 0.60 -9.00
CA ARG A 281 -12.33 -0.13 -10.14
C ARG A 281 -12.30 -1.63 -9.91
N THR A 282 -11.20 -2.13 -9.37
CA THR A 282 -10.97 -3.56 -9.18
C THR A 282 -10.12 -3.79 -7.95
N TRP A 283 -10.55 -4.73 -7.13
CA TRP A 283 -9.84 -5.24 -5.98
C TRP A 283 -9.61 -6.73 -6.20
N ASP A 284 -8.36 -7.15 -6.43
CA ASP A 284 -8.02 -8.54 -6.80
C ASP A 284 -6.83 -9.08 -5.99
N PHE A 285 -6.99 -10.23 -5.34
CA PHE A 285 -5.96 -10.79 -4.46
C PHE A 285 -6.19 -12.27 -4.10
N MET A 286 -5.25 -12.90 -3.39
CA MET A 286 -5.52 -14.24 -2.84
C MET A 286 -6.26 -14.17 -1.50
N THR A 287 -5.85 -13.31 -0.58
CA THR A 287 -6.47 -13.22 0.75
C THR A 287 -6.65 -11.77 1.20
N TRP A 288 -7.87 -11.38 1.60
CA TRP A 288 -8.15 -10.20 2.41
C TRP A 288 -8.45 -10.60 3.83
N GLN A 289 -7.64 -10.10 4.77
CA GLN A 289 -7.73 -10.44 6.16
C GLN A 289 -7.70 -9.20 7.05
N ALA A 290 -8.68 -9.11 7.95
CA ALA A 290 -8.59 -8.18 9.07
C ALA A 290 -9.26 -8.69 10.34
N ARG A 291 -9.11 -7.97 11.45
CA ARG A 291 -10.12 -8.12 12.52
C ARG A 291 -11.34 -7.29 12.17
N GLN A 292 -11.19 -6.04 11.76
CA GLN A 292 -12.32 -5.16 11.49
C GLN A 292 -12.13 -4.43 10.16
N TRP A 293 -13.21 -4.34 9.40
CA TRP A 293 -13.36 -3.49 8.23
C TRP A 293 -14.49 -2.53 8.51
N ALA A 294 -14.22 -1.22 8.47
CA ALA A 294 -15.15 -0.17 8.82
C ALA A 294 -15.09 0.93 7.75
N ALA A 295 -16.24 1.25 7.13
CA ALA A 295 -16.32 2.47 6.32
C ALA A 295 -17.70 3.09 6.24
N ARG A 296 -17.84 4.27 5.61
CA ARG A 296 -19.18 4.69 5.15
C ARG A 296 -19.54 3.97 3.87
N SER A 297 -18.65 3.88 2.89
CA SER A 297 -18.92 3.20 1.63
C SER A 297 -17.73 2.40 1.13
N TRP A 298 -18.00 1.23 0.58
CA TRP A 298 -17.09 0.43 -0.22
C TRP A 298 -17.68 0.36 -1.63
N ASP A 299 -17.01 0.95 -2.60
CA ASP A 299 -17.44 1.00 -4.00
C ASP A 299 -16.38 0.34 -4.88
N ALA A 300 -16.79 -0.59 -5.74
CA ALA A 300 -15.95 -1.03 -6.82
C ALA A 300 -16.70 -1.47 -8.07
N ARG A 301 -15.98 -1.73 -9.18
CA ARG A 301 -16.58 -2.57 -10.23
C ARG A 301 -16.48 -4.05 -9.90
N SER A 302 -15.39 -4.48 -9.28
CA SER A 302 -15.17 -5.89 -8.99
C SER A 302 -14.31 -6.07 -7.74
N TRP A 303 -14.78 -6.98 -6.89
CA TRP A 303 -14.09 -7.50 -5.73
C TRP A 303 -13.81 -8.98 -5.99
N ALA A 304 -12.54 -9.38 -6.02
CA ALA A 304 -12.11 -10.72 -6.35
C ALA A 304 -11.06 -11.20 -5.34
N ALA A 305 -11.31 -12.35 -4.71
CA ALA A 305 -10.33 -12.99 -3.85
C ALA A 305 -10.38 -14.51 -3.86
N ARG A 306 -9.37 -15.20 -3.32
CA ARG A 306 -9.65 -16.57 -2.83
C ARG A 306 -10.39 -16.51 -1.50
N ARG A 307 -9.95 -15.66 -0.56
CA ARG A 307 -10.53 -15.61 0.78
C ARG A 307 -10.73 -14.18 1.28
N TRP A 308 -11.90 -13.95 1.85
CA TRP A 308 -12.29 -12.75 2.58
C TRP A 308 -12.52 -13.14 4.03
N LEU A 309 -11.65 -12.66 4.93
CA LEU A 309 -11.61 -13.07 6.32
C LEU A 309 -11.68 -11.84 7.22
N ALA A 310 -12.73 -11.75 8.04
CA ALA A 310 -12.77 -10.75 9.10
C ALA A 310 -13.41 -11.22 10.39
N ARG A 311 -13.24 -10.46 11.47
CA ARG A 311 -14.17 -10.57 12.60
C ARG A 311 -15.46 -9.81 12.27
N ALA A 312 -15.34 -8.61 11.73
CA ALA A 312 -16.48 -7.75 11.41
C ALA A 312 -16.25 -6.98 10.11
N TRP A 313 -17.29 -6.90 9.29
CA TRP A 313 -17.44 -6.00 8.15
C TRP A 313 -18.56 -5.04 8.46
N ASP A 314 -18.26 -3.74 8.55
CA ASP A 314 -19.22 -2.71 8.88
C ASP A 314 -19.13 -1.56 7.87
N ALA A 315 -20.21 -1.30 7.14
CA ALA A 315 -20.28 -0.07 6.35
C ALA A 315 -21.68 0.43 6.13
N ARG A 316 -21.89 1.68 5.70
CA ARG A 316 -23.24 2.09 5.27
C ARG A 316 -23.62 1.47 3.93
N ALA A 317 -22.68 1.32 3.01
CA ALA A 317 -22.92 0.75 1.70
C ALA A 317 -21.73 -0.10 1.24
N TRP A 318 -22.06 -1.21 0.60
CA TRP A 318 -21.15 -2.06 -0.17
C TRP A 318 -21.75 -2.18 -1.57
N ASP A 319 -21.09 -1.59 -2.56
CA ASP A 319 -21.54 -1.55 -3.96
C ASP A 319 -20.45 -2.15 -4.84
N ALA A 320 -20.80 -3.16 -5.63
CA ALA A 320 -20.02 -3.46 -6.82
C ALA A 320 -20.81 -4.15 -7.92
N ARG A 321 -20.18 -4.36 -9.09
CA ARG A 321 -20.79 -5.24 -10.11
C ARG A 321 -20.56 -6.70 -9.76
N ASN A 322 -19.34 -7.08 -9.41
CA ASN A 322 -19.00 -8.48 -9.18
C ASN A 322 -18.32 -8.64 -7.82
N TRP A 323 -18.74 -9.64 -7.07
CA TRP A 323 -18.19 -10.05 -5.79
C TRP A 323 -17.84 -11.53 -5.86
N ASP A 324 -16.56 -11.84 -6.09
CA ASP A 324 -16.11 -13.20 -6.41
C ASP A 324 -15.13 -13.69 -5.33
N ALA A 325 -15.43 -14.81 -4.69
CA ALA A 325 -14.42 -15.52 -3.90
C ALA A 325 -14.61 -17.02 -3.74
N GLN A 326 -13.61 -17.72 -3.17
CA GLN A 326 -13.87 -19.07 -2.66
C GLN A 326 -14.58 -19.00 -1.32
N SER A 327 -14.12 -18.16 -0.40
CA SER A 327 -14.71 -18.11 0.94
C SER A 327 -14.83 -16.69 1.49
N TRP A 328 -16.04 -16.34 1.91
CA TRP A 328 -16.39 -15.13 2.64
C TRP A 328 -16.72 -15.50 4.08
N LEU A 329 -15.78 -15.26 5.00
CA LEU A 329 -15.90 -15.66 6.40
C LEU A 329 -15.83 -14.43 7.30
N ALA A 330 -16.89 -14.20 8.08
CA ALA A 330 -16.82 -13.26 9.20
C ALA A 330 -17.67 -13.67 10.39
N ARG A 331 -17.55 -12.96 11.51
CA ARG A 331 -18.54 -13.11 12.60
C ARG A 331 -19.73 -12.20 12.38
N GLN A 332 -19.52 -11.01 11.84
CA GLN A 332 -20.55 -9.99 11.67
C GLN A 332 -20.39 -9.30 10.33
N TRP A 333 -21.48 -9.20 9.60
CA TRP A 333 -21.64 -8.43 8.37
C TRP A 333 -22.75 -7.43 8.61
N THR A 334 -22.41 -6.15 8.71
CA THR A 334 -23.36 -5.07 8.99
C THR A 334 -23.32 -4.04 7.87
N SER A 335 -24.48 -3.78 7.27
CA SER A 335 -24.61 -2.64 6.38
C SER A 335 -25.99 -2.00 6.35
N ARG A 336 -26.17 -0.88 5.65
CA ARG A 336 -27.51 -0.50 5.19
C ARG A 336 -27.82 -1.15 3.86
N THR A 337 -26.84 -1.20 2.96
CA THR A 337 -27.05 -1.68 1.60
C THR A 337 -25.88 -2.51 1.14
N TRP A 338 -26.19 -3.69 0.64
CA TRP A 338 -25.29 -4.53 -0.16
C TRP A 338 -25.87 -4.59 -1.57
N ASP A 339 -25.17 -4.04 -2.55
CA ASP A 339 -25.57 -4.01 -3.95
C ASP A 339 -24.50 -4.69 -4.82
N GLY A 340 -24.98 -5.52 -5.74
CA GLY A 340 -24.20 -6.39 -6.61
C GLY A 340 -24.86 -6.60 -7.95
N ARG A 341 -24.12 -7.00 -8.99
CA ARG A 341 -24.74 -7.75 -10.10
C ARG A 341 -24.57 -9.25 -9.89
N SER A 342 -23.37 -9.68 -9.55
CA SER A 342 -23.05 -11.07 -9.24
C SER A 342 -22.36 -11.15 -7.89
N TRP A 343 -22.77 -12.15 -7.12
CA TRP A 343 -22.13 -12.56 -5.89
C TRP A 343 -21.83 -14.04 -5.99
N ASP A 344 -20.56 -14.38 -6.22
CA ASP A 344 -20.14 -15.74 -6.52
C ASP A 344 -19.18 -16.22 -5.41
N GLY A 345 -19.54 -17.30 -4.74
CA GLY A 345 -18.81 -17.84 -3.59
C GLY A 345 -18.79 -19.36 -3.56
N ILE A 346 -17.75 -20.01 -3.04
CA ILE A 346 -17.95 -21.42 -2.61
C ILE A 346 -18.66 -21.44 -1.25
N THR A 347 -18.23 -20.59 -0.33
CA THR A 347 -18.75 -20.55 1.04
C THR A 347 -18.95 -19.12 1.50
N TRP A 348 -20.13 -18.86 2.06
CA TRP A 348 -20.49 -17.65 2.78
C TRP A 348 -20.84 -18.04 4.21
N ASP A 349 -20.00 -17.67 5.17
CA ASP A 349 -20.19 -17.99 6.59
C ASP A 349 -20.17 -16.70 7.41
N GLY A 350 -21.24 -16.46 8.16
CA GLY A 350 -21.36 -15.33 9.06
C GLY A 350 -22.27 -15.62 10.23
N ARG A 351 -21.84 -15.36 11.47
CA ARG A 351 -22.77 -15.53 12.61
C ARG A 351 -23.96 -14.59 12.51
N THR A 352 -23.73 -13.36 12.03
CA THR A 352 -24.77 -12.35 11.90
C THR A 352 -24.59 -11.61 10.59
N TRP A 353 -25.67 -11.56 9.83
CA TRP A 353 -25.84 -10.74 8.64
C TRP A 353 -26.98 -9.78 8.92
N ASP A 354 -26.70 -8.48 8.86
CA ASP A 354 -27.69 -7.42 9.11
C ASP A 354 -27.55 -6.36 8.02
N ALA A 355 -28.60 -6.19 7.22
CA ALA A 355 -28.70 -5.01 6.38
C ALA A 355 -30.11 -4.60 6.01
N ARG A 356 -30.35 -3.31 5.75
CA ARG A 356 -31.68 -2.89 5.26
C ARG A 356 -31.99 -3.47 3.89
N THR A 357 -31.00 -3.55 3.01
CA THR A 357 -31.21 -4.00 1.64
C THR A 357 -30.04 -4.86 1.17
N TRP A 358 -30.36 -6.01 0.62
CA TRP A 358 -29.50 -6.86 -0.18
C TRP A 358 -30.09 -6.90 -1.59
N ASP A 359 -29.37 -6.43 -2.60
CA ASP A 359 -29.82 -6.44 -3.99
C ASP A 359 -28.75 -7.07 -4.88
N ALA A 360 -29.17 -7.98 -5.76
CA ALA A 360 -28.32 -8.43 -6.86
C ALA A 360 -29.09 -8.89 -8.09
N ARG A 361 -28.37 -9.28 -9.14
CA ARG A 361 -28.97 -10.08 -10.23
C ARG A 361 -28.78 -11.55 -10.01
N ALA A 362 -27.62 -11.96 -9.51
CA ALA A 362 -27.28 -13.33 -9.25
C ALA A 362 -26.52 -13.44 -7.93
N TRP A 363 -26.91 -14.44 -7.16
CA TRP A 363 -26.14 -14.95 -6.03
C TRP A 363 -25.91 -16.44 -6.30
N ASP A 364 -24.66 -16.86 -6.33
CA ASP A 364 -24.25 -18.26 -6.52
C ASP A 364 -23.36 -18.65 -5.34
N SER A 365 -23.75 -19.70 -4.61
CA SER A 365 -22.80 -20.38 -3.74
C SER A 365 -23.04 -21.85 -3.49
N ARG A 366 -22.02 -22.59 -3.02
CA ARG A 366 -22.28 -23.96 -2.53
C ARG A 366 -22.90 -23.97 -1.15
N THR A 367 -22.52 -23.03 -0.30
CA THR A 367 -22.92 -23.03 1.11
C THR A 367 -23.07 -21.61 1.62
N TRP A 368 -24.27 -21.33 2.13
CA TRP A 368 -24.61 -20.19 2.96
C TRP A 368 -24.89 -20.69 4.38
N ASP A 369 -24.13 -20.21 5.36
CA ASP A 369 -24.33 -20.52 6.78
C ASP A 369 -24.41 -19.23 7.60
N ALA A 370 -25.51 -19.08 8.33
CA ALA A 370 -25.68 -18.01 9.30
C ALA A 370 -26.33 -18.46 10.61
N ARG A 371 -26.07 -17.73 11.71
CA ARG A 371 -26.92 -17.88 12.91
C ARG A 371 -28.08 -16.92 12.91
N ALA A 372 -27.87 -15.73 12.38
CA ALA A 372 -28.90 -14.72 12.29
C ALA A 372 -28.74 -13.98 10.97
N TRP A 373 -29.85 -13.85 10.25
CA TRP A 373 -30.00 -13.01 9.09
C TRP A 373 -31.14 -12.03 9.37
N ASP A 374 -30.89 -10.73 9.22
CA ASP A 374 -31.89 -9.67 9.35
C ASP A 374 -31.81 -8.73 8.14
N ALA A 375 -32.92 -8.59 7.42
CA ALA A 375 -33.03 -7.58 6.38
C ALA A 375 -34.40 -6.92 6.19
N SER A 376 -34.42 -5.66 5.78
CA SER A 376 -35.69 -5.04 5.32
C SER A 376 -36.05 -5.41 3.88
N GLY A 377 -35.08 -5.81 3.06
CA GLY A 377 -35.30 -6.19 1.66
C GLY A 377 -34.18 -7.09 1.15
N LEU A 378 -34.56 -8.17 0.47
CA LEU A 378 -33.69 -9.10 -0.24
C LEU A 378 -34.23 -9.26 -1.66
N ASN A 379 -33.48 -8.79 -2.66
CA ASN A 379 -33.89 -8.86 -4.05
C ASN A 379 -32.81 -9.55 -4.88
N SER A 380 -33.18 -10.56 -5.66
CA SER A 380 -32.30 -11.06 -6.72
C SER A 380 -33.06 -11.64 -7.89
N ARG A 381 -32.53 -11.59 -9.11
CA ARG A 381 -33.16 -12.38 -10.18
C ARG A 381 -32.92 -13.87 -9.96
N THR A 382 -31.72 -14.24 -9.54
CA THR A 382 -31.33 -15.64 -9.37
C THR A 382 -30.59 -15.82 -8.06
N TRP A 383 -31.00 -16.85 -7.34
CA TRP A 383 -30.28 -17.41 -6.21
C TRP A 383 -30.04 -18.89 -6.54
N ASP A 384 -28.79 -19.30 -6.53
CA ASP A 384 -28.38 -20.69 -6.69
C ASP A 384 -27.50 -21.06 -5.51
N GLY A 385 -27.87 -22.10 -4.77
CA GLY A 385 -26.89 -22.73 -3.93
C GLY A 385 -27.26 -24.03 -3.27
N ARG A 386 -26.27 -24.93 -3.09
CA ARG A 386 -26.56 -26.29 -2.61
C ARG A 386 -27.12 -26.31 -1.19
N THR A 387 -26.58 -25.50 -0.29
CA THR A 387 -26.95 -25.52 1.13
C THR A 387 -27.12 -24.11 1.65
N TRP A 388 -28.26 -23.88 2.28
CA TRP A 388 -28.62 -22.67 2.99
C TRP A 388 -29.04 -23.06 4.41
N ASP A 389 -28.28 -22.63 5.42
CA ASP A 389 -28.59 -22.86 6.83
C ASP A 389 -28.64 -21.52 7.58
N SER A 390 -29.75 -21.27 8.27
CA SER A 390 -29.85 -20.13 9.19
C SER A 390 -30.62 -20.47 10.47
N ARG A 391 -30.11 -20.13 11.66
CA ARG A 391 -30.93 -20.36 12.89
C ARG A 391 -32.10 -19.39 13.04
N SER A 392 -31.94 -18.19 12.50
CA SER A 392 -32.93 -17.13 12.53
C SER A 392 -32.81 -16.34 11.25
N TRP A 393 -33.92 -16.22 10.53
CA TRP A 393 -34.06 -15.44 9.33
C TRP A 393 -35.22 -14.47 9.49
N ASP A 394 -34.94 -13.17 9.48
CA ASP A 394 -35.94 -12.10 9.48
C ASP A 394 -35.79 -11.30 8.19
N SER A 395 -36.84 -11.25 7.38
CA SER A 395 -36.86 -10.37 6.22
C SER A 395 -38.23 -9.77 5.90
N ARG A 396 -38.35 -8.44 5.80
CA ARG A 396 -39.67 -7.83 5.47
C ARG A 396 -40.10 -8.14 4.03
N THR A 397 -39.18 -8.08 3.09
CA THR A 397 -39.45 -8.34 1.68
C THR A 397 -38.36 -9.20 1.09
N TRP A 398 -38.75 -10.31 0.49
CA TRP A 398 -37.90 -11.15 -0.34
C TRP A 398 -38.54 -11.29 -1.73
N ASP A 399 -37.79 -10.99 -2.77
CA ASP A 399 -38.21 -11.08 -4.17
C ASP A 399 -37.12 -11.81 -4.96
N SER A 400 -37.51 -12.87 -5.67
CA SER A 400 -36.65 -13.43 -6.70
C SER A 400 -37.33 -13.97 -7.95
N ARG A 401 -36.61 -14.11 -9.06
CA ARG A 401 -37.18 -14.80 -10.24
C ARG A 401 -36.95 -16.30 -10.15
N SER A 402 -35.76 -16.72 -9.76
CA SER A 402 -35.38 -18.11 -9.63
C SER A 402 -34.62 -18.35 -8.34
N TRP A 403 -35.04 -19.36 -7.58
CA TRP A 403 -34.35 -19.89 -6.43
C TRP A 403 -34.15 -21.40 -6.61
N ASP A 404 -32.90 -21.85 -6.51
CA ASP A 404 -32.51 -23.28 -6.55
C ASP A 404 -31.67 -23.59 -5.31
N SER A 405 -32.14 -24.53 -4.47
CA SER A 405 -31.33 -25.11 -3.41
C SER A 405 -31.52 -26.61 -3.25
N ARG A 406 -30.53 -27.32 -2.71
CA ARG A 406 -30.72 -28.73 -2.30
C ARG A 406 -31.19 -28.87 -0.86
N THR A 407 -30.81 -27.91 -0.03
CA THR A 407 -31.13 -27.93 1.39
C THR A 407 -31.29 -26.49 1.85
N TRP A 408 -32.47 -26.18 2.36
CA TRP A 408 -32.75 -24.97 3.11
C TRP A 408 -33.23 -25.35 4.51
N ASP A 409 -32.52 -24.89 5.54
CA ASP A 409 -32.89 -25.08 6.96
C ASP A 409 -32.96 -23.71 7.63
N ALA A 410 -34.14 -23.36 8.15
CA ALA A 410 -34.25 -22.22 9.05
C ALA A 410 -35.13 -22.51 10.27
N ARG A 411 -34.54 -22.48 11.46
CA ARG A 411 -35.27 -22.79 12.70
C ARG A 411 -36.35 -21.77 13.03
N ASN A 412 -36.11 -20.51 12.70
CA ASN A 412 -37.06 -19.43 12.87
C ASN A 412 -37.02 -18.57 11.61
N TRP A 413 -38.17 -18.42 10.97
CA TRP A 413 -38.35 -17.58 9.80
C TRP A 413 -39.48 -16.59 10.06
N ASP A 414 -39.20 -15.28 9.94
CA ASP A 414 -40.20 -14.21 9.99
C ASP A 414 -40.07 -13.37 8.71
N GLY A 415 -41.17 -13.24 7.96
CA GLY A 415 -41.18 -12.38 6.79
C GLY A 415 -42.57 -11.94 6.36
N ARG A 416 -42.68 -10.70 5.86
CA ARG A 416 -43.98 -10.10 5.52
C ARG A 416 -44.39 -10.34 4.08
N SER A 417 -43.43 -10.45 3.17
CA SER A 417 -43.68 -10.60 1.74
C SER A 417 -42.58 -11.45 1.09
N TRP A 418 -43.00 -12.48 0.38
CA TRP A 418 -42.15 -13.40 -0.37
C TRP A 418 -42.76 -13.58 -1.77
N ASP A 419 -41.97 -13.33 -2.82
CA ASP A 419 -42.37 -13.50 -4.21
C ASP A 419 -41.29 -14.28 -4.98
N SER A 420 -41.65 -15.40 -5.62
CA SER A 420 -40.81 -16.03 -6.64
C SER A 420 -41.55 -16.62 -7.82
N ARG A 421 -40.91 -16.59 -9.00
CA ARG A 421 -41.47 -17.21 -10.23
C ARG A 421 -41.15 -18.69 -10.38
N SER A 422 -39.99 -19.12 -9.91
CA SER A 422 -39.56 -20.52 -9.89
C SER A 422 -38.78 -20.80 -8.62
N TRP A 423 -39.21 -21.82 -7.88
CA TRP A 423 -38.61 -22.27 -6.64
C TRP A 423 -38.47 -23.78 -6.68
N ASP A 424 -37.23 -24.26 -6.64
CA ASP A 424 -36.88 -25.68 -6.62
C ASP A 424 -36.05 -25.98 -5.36
N ASP A 425 -36.56 -26.87 -4.49
CA ASP A 425 -35.87 -27.34 -3.28
C ASP A 425 -36.05 -28.85 -3.07
N VAL A 426 -34.98 -29.53 -2.63
CA VAL A 426 -34.97 -31.01 -2.44
C VAL A 426 -35.34 -31.40 -1.00
N SER A 427 -35.13 -30.51 -0.03
CA SER A 427 -35.49 -30.76 1.37
C SER A 427 -35.63 -29.46 2.19
N TRP A 428 -36.84 -29.26 2.72
CA TRP A 428 -37.22 -28.15 3.61
C TRP A 428 -37.56 -28.72 5.00
N SER A 429 -36.96 -28.19 6.07
CA SER A 429 -37.17 -28.67 7.45
C SER A 429 -37.35 -27.55 8.46
#